data_AF-A0A938ML59-F1
#
_entry.id   AF-A0A938ML59-F1
#
_cell.length_a   1.000
_cell.length_b   1.000
_cell.length_c   1.000
_cell.angle_alpha   90.00
_cell.angle_beta   90.00
_cell.angle_gamma   90.00
#
_symmetry.space_group_name_H-M   'P 1'
#
loop_
_entity.id
_entity.type
_entity.pdbx_description
1 polymer ?
#
loop_
_entity_poly.entity_id
_entity_poly.type
_entity_poly.pdbx_seq_one_letter_code
_entity_poly.pdbx_strand_id
1 'polypeptide(L)' 'RVIDGNDMPQVLDALTSVPAETGKPTLVLAETVKGKGVSFMEGQREWHYGKLTNEQEAAALAEIPHPRQN' A
#
# COMPACT_ATOMS: atom_id res chain seq x y z
N ARG A 1 14.04 10.06 3.59
CA ARG A 1 13.92 9.79 2.13
C ARG A 1 12.45 9.68 1.77
N VAL A 2 12.08 9.99 0.52
CA VAL A 2 10.71 9.83 -0.02
C VAL A 2 10.72 8.68 -1.03
N ILE A 3 9.72 7.80 -0.99
CA ILE A 3 9.57 6.64 -1.89
C ILE A 3 8.12 6.50 -2.34
N ASP A 4 7.88 5.79 -3.46
CA ASP A 4 6.55 5.25 -3.75
C ASP A 4 6.30 4.03 -2.84
N GLY A 5 5.33 4.16 -1.94
CA GLY A 5 4.95 3.10 -1.00
C GLY A 5 4.22 1.93 -1.65
N ASN A 6 3.82 2.03 -2.92
CA ASN A 6 3.22 0.94 -3.68
C ASN A 6 4.22 0.23 -4.61
N ASP A 7 5.49 0.66 -4.62
CA ASP A 7 6.59 0.02 -5.35
C ASP A 7 7.41 -0.85 -4.38
N MET A 8 7.16 -2.16 -4.42
CA MET A 8 7.82 -3.11 -3.51
C MET A 8 9.35 -3.13 -3.61
N PRO A 9 9.96 -3.07 -4.81
CA PRO A 9 11.40 -2.83 -4.94
C PRO A 9 11.90 -1.60 -4.17
N GLN A 10 11.24 -0.44 -4.28
CA GLN A 10 11.64 0.76 -3.54
C GLN A 10 11.46 0.60 -2.03
N VAL A 11 10.37 -0.03 -1.59
CA VAL A 11 10.14 -0.33 -0.17
C VAL A 11 11.24 -1.23 0.38
N LEU A 12 11.61 -2.28 -0.34
CA LEU A 12 12.66 -3.21 0.08
C LEU A 12 14.02 -2.52 0.15
N ASP A 13 14.39 -1.72 -0.85
CA ASP A 13 15.63 -0.92 -0.82
C ASP A 13 15.66 0.03 0.39
N ALA A 14 14.56 0.75 0.62
CA ALA A 14 14.46 1.70 1.73
C ALA A 14 14.59 1.02 3.10
N LEU A 15 14.07 -0.20 3.26
CA LEU A 15 14.12 -0.96 4.51
C LEU A 15 15.43 -1.71 4.72
N THR A 16 16.09 -2.17 3.65
CA THR A 16 17.37 -2.89 3.74
C THR A 16 18.58 -1.96 3.88
N SER A 17 18.39 -0.66 3.61
CA SER A 17 19.44 0.36 3.73
C SER A 17 19.35 1.20 5.02
N VAL A 18 18.76 0.65 6.09
CA VAL A 18 18.71 1.29 7.42
C VAL A 18 19.79 0.72 8.37
N PRO A 19 20.33 1.52 9.32
CA PRO A 19 20.05 2.94 9.53
C PRO A 19 20.65 3.80 8.41
N ALA A 20 19.92 4.84 7.98
CA ALA A 20 20.44 5.78 6.98
C ALA A 20 21.63 6.60 7.51
N GLU A 21 21.68 6.80 8.84
CA GLU A 21 22.79 7.44 9.54
C GLU A 21 22.99 6.76 10.90
N THR A 22 24.22 6.33 11.20
CA THR A 22 24.56 5.66 12.46
C THR A 22 24.26 6.56 13.65
N GLY A 23 23.56 6.03 14.65
CA GLY A 23 23.23 6.75 15.88
C GLY A 23 22.01 7.68 15.79
N LYS A 24 21.27 7.69 14.67
CA LYS A 24 20.02 8.45 14.52
C LYS A 24 18.84 7.57 14.08
N PRO A 25 17.61 7.90 14.48
CA PRO A 25 16.42 7.24 13.94
C PRO A 25 16.29 7.52 12.44
N THR A 26 15.77 6.56 11.69
CA THR A 26 15.49 6.71 10.26
C THR A 26 13.99 6.89 10.02
N LEU A 27 13.62 7.90 9.24
CA LEU A 27 12.26 8.10 8.73
C LEU A 27 12.22 7.87 7.21
N VAL A 28 11.26 7.07 6.77
CA VAL A 28 10.91 6.86 5.36
C VAL A 28 9.52 7.44 5.13
N LEU A 29 9.42 8.44 4.26
CA LEU A 29 8.14 8.99 3.82
C LEU A 29 7.67 8.17 2.61
N ALA A 30 6.73 7.26 2.82
CA ALA A 30 6.16 6.43 1.76
C ALA A 30 4.87 7.06 1.22
N GLU A 31 4.90 7.55 -0.02
CA GLU A 31 3.73 8.08 -0.69
C GLU A 31 2.83 6.93 -1.13
N THR A 32 1.56 6.94 -0.71
CA THR A 32 0.63 5.83 -0.95
C THR A 32 -0.70 6.33 -1.48
N VAL A 33 -1.47 5.44 -2.11
CA VAL A 33 -2.87 5.69 -2.45
C VAL A 33 -3.72 4.88 -1.48
N LYS A 34 -4.57 5.56 -0.71
CA LYS A 34 -5.53 4.87 0.17
C LYS A 34 -6.45 4.02 -0.70
N GLY A 35 -6.63 2.75 -0.35
CA GLY A 35 -7.47 1.83 -1.14
C GLY A 35 -6.83 1.37 -2.45
N LYS A 36 -5.49 1.45 -2.60
CA LYS A 36 -4.77 1.06 -3.81
C LYS A 36 -5.22 -0.31 -4.33
N GLY A 37 -5.51 -0.39 -5.62
CA GLY A 37 -5.86 -1.63 -6.31
C GLY A 37 -7.35 -1.94 -6.37
N VAL A 38 -8.21 -1.12 -5.75
CA VAL A 38 -9.67 -1.20 -5.89
C VAL A 38 -10.21 0.15 -6.30
N SER A 39 -10.71 0.24 -7.53
CA SER A 39 -11.08 1.45 -8.25
C SER A 39 -12.05 2.36 -7.49
N PHE A 40 -13.07 1.78 -6.86
CA PHE A 40 -14.06 2.53 -6.08
C PHE A 40 -13.59 2.90 -4.66
N MET A 41 -12.40 2.43 -4.24
CA MET A 41 -11.79 2.76 -2.95
C MET A 41 -10.63 3.73 -3.07
N GLU A 42 -9.96 3.81 -4.24
CA GLU A 42 -8.77 4.63 -4.40
C GLU A 42 -9.03 6.11 -4.09
N GLY A 43 -8.30 6.65 -3.10
CA GLY A 43 -8.37 8.06 -2.68
C GLY A 43 -9.64 8.45 -1.92
N GLN A 44 -10.53 7.50 -1.65
CA GLN A 44 -11.85 7.78 -1.12
C GLN A 44 -11.88 7.78 0.41
N ARG A 45 -12.54 8.79 1.00
CA ARG A 45 -12.55 9.01 2.46
C ARG A 45 -13.43 7.98 3.16
N GLU A 46 -14.59 7.68 2.60
CA GLU A 46 -15.62 6.78 3.13
C GLU A 46 -15.06 5.39 3.45
N TRP A 47 -14.06 4.93 2.70
CA TRP A 47 -13.34 3.67 2.93
C TRP A 47 -12.32 3.74 4.06
N HIS A 48 -12.34 4.78 4.91
CA HIS A 48 -11.60 4.78 6.18
C HIS A 48 -12.20 3.80 7.19
N TYR A 49 -13.53 3.74 7.25
CA TYR A 49 -14.31 2.90 8.16
C TYR A 49 -15.40 2.11 7.42
N GLY A 50 -15.42 2.20 6.09
CA GLY A 50 -16.42 1.54 5.25
C GLY A 50 -16.42 0.03 5.41
N LYS A 51 -17.60 -0.56 5.52
CA LYS A 51 -17.82 -2.00 5.46
C LYS A 51 -18.28 -2.36 4.07
N LEU A 52 -17.71 -3.41 3.50
CA LEU A 52 -18.12 -3.94 2.20
C LEU A 52 -19.46 -4.68 2.32
N THR A 53 -20.30 -4.52 1.30
CA THR A 53 -21.36 -5.49 1.01
C THR A 53 -20.75 -6.70 0.28
N ASN A 54 -21.48 -7.81 0.23
CA ASN A 54 -21.03 -9.01 -0.50
C ASN A 54 -20.75 -8.71 -1.99
N GLU A 55 -21.53 -7.84 -2.62
CA GLU A 55 -21.30 -7.42 -4.02
C GLU A 55 -20.02 -6.59 -4.16
N GLN A 56 -19.78 -5.64 -3.25
CA GLN A 56 -18.59 -4.80 -3.30
C GLN A 56 -17.32 -5.60 -2.98
N GLU A 57 -17.41 -6.60 -2.08
CA GLU A 57 -16.33 -7.54 -1.82
C GLU A 57 -15.98 -8.34 -3.08
N ALA A 58 -16.99 -8.92 -3.74
CA ALA A 58 -16.78 -9.66 -4.99
C ALA A 58 -16.17 -8.76 -6.09
N ALA A 59 -16.62 -7.51 -6.21
CA ALA A 59 -16.06 -6.54 -7.14
C ALA A 59 -14.59 -6.20 -6.81
N ALA A 60 -14.27 -5.94 -5.54
CA ALA A 60 -12.91 -5.66 -5.10
C ALA A 60 -11.95 -6.83 -5.37
N LEU A 61 -12.39 -8.06 -5.08
CA LEU A 61 -11.60 -9.28 -5.33
C LEU A 61 -11.33 -9.50 -6.82
N ALA A 62 -12.25 -9.09 -7.70
CA ALA A 62 -12.06 -9.19 -9.14
C ALA A 62 -11.03 -8.20 -9.70
N GLU A 63 -10.78 -7.09 -8.99
CA GLU A 63 -9.84 -6.04 -9.41
C GLU A 63 -8.41 -6.27 -8.92
N ILE A 64 -8.24 -6.95 -7.78
CA ILE A 64 -6.92 -7.21 -7.23
C ILE A 64 -6.25 -8.42 -7.90
N PRO A 65 -4.93 -8.37 -8.15
CA PRO A 65 -4.19 -9.53 -8.63
C PRO A 65 -4.36 -10.69 -7.64
N HIS A 66 -4.69 -11.87 -8.15
CA HIS A 66 -4.76 -13.06 -7.31
C HIS A 66 -3.36 -13.34 -6.74
N PRO A 67 -3.25 -13.77 -5.46
CA PRO A 67 -1.98 -14.19 -4.91
C PRO A 67 -1.39 -15.25 -5.83
N ARG A 68 -0.12 -15.07 -6.23
CA ARG A 68 0.61 -16.10 -6.98
C ARG A 68 0.50 -17.39 -6.19
N GLN A 69 -0.19 -18.38 -6.75
CA GLN A 69 -0.16 -19.74 -6.23
C GLN A 69 1.23 -20.28 -6.57
N ASN A 70 2.15 -20.13 -5.61
CA ASN A 70 3.43 -20.81 -5.62
C ASN A 70 3.30 -22.10 -4.83
#